data_AF-A0A2C9UT83-F1
#
_entry.id   AF-A0A2C9UT83-F1
#
_cell.length_a   1.000
_cell.length_b   1.000
_cell.length_c   1.000
_cell.angle_alpha   90.00
_cell.angle_beta   90.00
_cell.angle_gamma   90.00
#
_symmetry.space_group_name_H-M   'P 1'
#
loop_
_entity.id
_entity.type
_entity.pdbx_description
1 polymer ?
#
loop_
_entity_poly.entity_id
_entity_poly.type
_entity_poly.pdbx_seq_one_letter_code
_entity_poly.pdbx_strand_id
1 'polypeptide(L)' 'MKSFILGLALINLIMLNHHVRVEAVRYLEPGVLDPCIRSGNKLPGCDPNKNQPRKEANPYQRGCSAITRCRN' A
#
# COMPACT_ATOMS: atom_id res chain seq x y z
N MET A 1 40.65 20.46 -14.61
CA MET A 1 39.39 21.24 -14.51
C MET A 1 38.19 20.50 -15.11
N LYS A 2 38.25 20.05 -16.38
CA LYS A 2 37.14 19.31 -17.04
C LYS A 2 36.69 18.04 -16.29
N SER A 3 37.62 17.25 -15.78
CA SER A 3 37.30 16.02 -15.04
C SER A 3 36.59 16.27 -13.71
N PHE A 4 36.90 17.39 -13.04
CA PHE A 4 36.24 17.80 -11.79
C PHE A 4 34.81 18.29 -12.05
N ILE A 5 34.60 19.00 -13.15
CA ILE A 5 33.27 19.47 -13.58
C ILE A 5 32.37 18.26 -13.90
N LEU A 6 32.90 17.25 -14.59
CA LEU A 6 32.18 16.00 -14.87
C LEU A 6 31.82 15.24 -13.58
N GLY A 7 32.76 15.15 -12.63
CA GLY A 7 32.50 14.52 -11.33
C GLY A 7 31.39 15.21 -10.54
N LEU A 8 31.42 16.55 -10.46
CA LEU A 8 30.38 17.33 -9.78
C LEU A 8 29.02 17.18 -10.47
N ALA A 9 28.97 17.16 -11.81
CA ALA A 9 27.73 16.97 -12.56
C ALA A 9 27.07 15.61 -12.26
N LEU A 10 27.87 14.53 -12.18
CA LEU A 10 27.37 13.19 -11.85
C LEU A 10 26.80 13.11 -10.42
N ILE A 11 27.46 13.74 -9.45
CA ILE A 11 27.00 13.75 -8.05
C ILE A 11 25.64 14.47 -7.92
N ASN A 12 25.49 15.62 -8.60
CA ASN A 12 24.22 16.36 -8.60
C ASN A 12 23.09 15.54 -9.23
N LEU A 13 23.38 14.81 -10.33
CA LEU A 13 22.41 13.95 -11.00
C LEU A 13 21.97 12.77 -10.12
N ILE A 14 22.89 12.18 -9.35
CA ILE A 14 22.58 11.12 -8.39
C ILE A 14 21.72 11.65 -7.23
N MET A 15 22.06 12.81 -6.65
CA MET A 15 21.28 13.40 -5.55
C MET A 15 19.85 13.75 -5.97
N LEU A 16 19.66 14.33 -7.15
CA LEU A 16 18.33 14.62 -7.71
C LEU A 16 17.49 13.35 -7.87
N ASN A 17 18.07 12.27 -8.40
CA ASN A 17 17.38 10.98 -8.54
C ASN A 17 17.07 10.32 -7.18
N HIS A 18 17.90 10.53 -6.17
CA HIS A 18 17.68 9.97 -4.84
C HIS A 18 16.53 10.67 -4.11
N HIS A 19 16.40 12.00 -4.24
CA HIS A 19 15.26 12.74 -3.69
C HIS A 19 13.93 12.29 -4.32
N VAL A 20 13.90 12.11 -5.65
CA VAL A 20 12.71 11.63 -6.38
C VAL A 20 12.28 10.24 -5.90
N ARG A 21 13.23 9.34 -5.63
CA ARG A 21 12.91 7.99 -5.11
C ARG A 21 12.47 8.00 -3.65
N VAL A 22 13.06 8.85 -2.81
CA VAL A 22 12.75 8.88 -1.37
C VAL A 22 11.34 9.40 -1.12
N GLU A 23 10.85 10.37 -1.89
CA GLU A 23 9.47 10.85 -1.74
C GLU A 23 8.44 9.80 -2.18
N ALA A 24 8.72 9.03 -3.23
CA ALA A 24 7.86 7.92 -3.68
C ALA A 24 7.78 6.75 -2.68
N VAL A 25 8.78 6.58 -1.79
CA VAL A 25 8.85 5.48 -0.82
C VAL A 25 8.17 5.82 0.53
N ARG A 26 7.80 7.09 0.77
CA ARG A 26 7.18 7.48 2.05
C ARG A 26 5.78 6.89 2.26
N TYR A 27 5.10 6.50 1.19
CA TYR A 27 3.75 5.97 1.26
C TYR A 27 3.74 4.53 0.78
N LEU A 28 3.17 3.64 1.60
CA LEU A 28 2.85 2.29 1.17
C LEU A 28 1.85 2.36 0.03
N GLU A 29 2.04 1.53 -0.99
CA GLU A 29 1.03 1.38 -2.04
C GLU A 29 -0.31 1.00 -1.39
N PRO A 30 -1.43 1.64 -1.76
CA PRO A 30 -2.73 1.40 -1.12
C PRO A 30 -3.15 -0.08 -1.11
N GLY A 31 -2.77 -0.85 -2.13
CA GLY A 31 -3.04 -2.29 -2.22
C GLY A 31 -2.25 -3.16 -1.22
N VAL A 32 -1.29 -2.59 -0.49
CA VAL A 32 -0.58 -3.29 0.60
C VAL A 32 -1.48 -3.37 1.84
N LEU A 33 -2.20 -2.29 2.14
CA LEU A 33 -3.04 -2.18 3.33
C LEU A 33 -4.51 -2.54 3.05
N ASP A 34 -4.99 -2.27 1.84
CA ASP A 34 -6.38 -2.51 1.45
C ASP A 34 -6.52 -3.76 0.56
N PRO A 35 -7.10 -4.86 1.08
CA PRO A 35 -7.36 -6.07 0.30
C PRO A 35 -8.28 -5.85 -0.91
N CYS A 36 -9.24 -4.92 -0.80
CA CYS A 36 -10.16 -4.63 -1.90
C CYS A 36 -9.42 -4.00 -3.07
N ILE A 37 -8.54 -3.03 -2.79
CA ILE A 37 -7.70 -2.41 -3.82
C ILE A 37 -6.77 -3.46 -4.44
N ARG A 38 -6.14 -4.30 -3.61
CA ARG A 38 -5.25 -5.37 -4.07
C ARG A 38 -5.92 -6.37 -5.01
N SER A 39 -7.17 -6.73 -4.72
CA SER A 39 -7.94 -7.72 -5.47
C SER A 39 -8.65 -7.13 -6.69
N GLY A 40 -8.65 -5.80 -6.85
CA GLY A 40 -9.47 -5.13 -7.84
C GLY A 40 -10.96 -5.32 -7.57
N ASN A 41 -11.36 -5.26 -6.30
CA ASN A 41 -12.73 -5.40 -5.80
C ASN A 41 -13.42 -6.75 -6.09
N LYS A 42 -12.66 -7.83 -6.32
CA LYS A 42 -13.21 -9.17 -6.54
C LYS A 42 -13.53 -9.93 -5.25
N LEU A 43 -12.99 -9.49 -4.12
CA LEU A 43 -13.21 -10.11 -2.82
C LEU A 43 -14.65 -9.87 -2.32
N PRO A 44 -15.26 -10.84 -1.62
CA PRO A 44 -16.54 -10.64 -0.95
C PRO A 44 -16.50 -9.44 -0.01
N GLY A 45 -17.55 -8.63 -0.03
CA GLY A 45 -17.65 -7.41 0.79
C GLY A 45 -16.95 -6.18 0.22
N CYS A 46 -16.18 -6.31 -0.86
CA CYS A 46 -15.66 -5.16 -1.59
C CYS A 46 -16.71 -4.64 -2.59
N ASP A 47 -16.85 -3.32 -2.69
CA ASP A 47 -17.75 -2.70 -3.66
C ASP A 47 -16.97 -2.23 -4.91
N PRO A 48 -17.48 -2.45 -6.14
CA PRO A 48 -16.87 -1.91 -7.35
C PRO A 48 -16.87 -0.38 -7.36
N ASN A 49 -17.82 0.27 -6.69
CA ASN A 49 -17.82 1.70 -6.47
C ASN A 49 -16.94 2.05 -5.27
N LYS A 50 -15.81 2.72 -5.53
CA LYS A 50 -14.82 3.12 -4.51
C LYS A 50 -15.38 4.02 -3.40
N ASN A 51 -16.52 4.66 -3.63
CA ASN A 51 -17.15 5.56 -2.66
C ASN A 51 -18.18 4.85 -1.77
N GLN A 52 -18.50 3.58 -2.04
CA GLN A 52 -19.41 2.82 -1.19
C GLN A 52 -18.65 2.15 -0.04
N PRO A 53 -19.27 2.08 1.15
CA PRO A 53 -18.71 1.35 2.27
C PRO A 53 -18.60 -0.15 1.94
N ARG A 54 -17.64 -0.82 2.58
CA ARG A 54 -17.53 -2.27 2.49
C ARG A 54 -18.81 -2.93 2.99
N LYS A 55 -19.24 -3.97 2.29
CA LYS A 55 -20.38 -4.80 2.65
C LYS A 55 -19.90 -5.96 3.51
N GLU A 56 -20.83 -6.55 4.25
CA GLU A 56 -20.56 -7.78 4.98
C GLU A 56 -20.09 -8.86 4.00
N ALA A 57 -18.88 -9.36 4.19
CA ALA A 57 -18.25 -10.33 3.30
C ALA A 57 -18.84 -11.74 3.46
N ASN A 58 -19.41 -12.03 4.64
CA ASN A 58 -19.96 -13.32 4.99
C ASN A 58 -21.11 -13.14 6.01
N PRO A 59 -22.34 -13.54 5.68
CA PRO A 59 -23.49 -13.42 6.60
C PRO A 59 -23.47 -14.45 7.74
N TYR A 60 -22.61 -15.47 7.68
CA TYR A 60 -22.54 -16.49 8.71
C TYR A 60 -21.77 -15.98 9.93
N GLN A 61 -22.48 -15.75 11.03
CA GLN A 61 -21.88 -15.64 12.35
C GLN A 61 -21.40 -17.03 12.78
N ARG A 62 -20.14 -17.36 12.49
CA ARG A 62 -19.53 -18.61 13.00
C ARG A 62 -19.46 -18.64 14.52
N GLY A 63 -19.72 -17.50 15.18
CA GLY A 63 -19.56 -17.31 16.61
C GLY A 63 -18.17 -17.76 17.04
N CYS A 64 -18.05 -18.11 18.30
CA CYS A 64 -16.87 -18.80 18.78
C CYS A 64 -17.27 -20.16 19.31
N SER A 65 -16.66 -21.19 18.71
CA SER A 65 -16.88 -22.57 19.11
C SER A 65 -16.44 -22.83 20.56
N ALA A 66 -15.48 -22.05 21.06
CA ALA A 66 -15.13 -21.99 22.48
C ALA A 66 -14.82 -20.54 22.87
N ILE A 67 -15.52 -20.03 23.91
CA ILE A 67 -15.33 -18.67 24.45
C ILE A 67 -13.86 -18.38 24.81
N THR A 68 -13.13 -19.39 25.29
CA THR A 68 -11.72 -19.26 25.67
C THR A 68 -10.78 -19.03 24.49
N ARG A 69 -11.19 -19.36 23.26
CA ARG A 69 -10.41 -19.16 22.03
C ARG A 69 -10.69 -17.84 21.33
N CYS A 70 -11.66 -17.08 21.82
CA CYS A 70 -12.09 -15.81 21.25
C CYS A 70 -12.22 -14.71 22.29
N ARG A 71 -11.57 -14.88 23.44
CA ARG A 71 -11.34 -13.78 24.35
C ARG A 71 -10.38 -12.82 23.65
N ASN A 72 -10.95 -11.78 23.07
CA ASN A 72 -10.37 -10.46 22.83
C ASN A 72 -11.49 -9.44 22.95
#